data_AF-A0ABD0NNF4-F1
#
_entry.id   AF-A0ABD0NNF4-F1
#
_cell.length_a   1.000
_cell.length_b   1.000
_cell.length_c   1.000
_cell.angle_alpha   90.00
_cell.angle_beta   90.00
_cell.angle_gamma   90.00
#
_symmetry.space_group_name_H-M   'P 1'
#
loop_
_entity.id
_entity.type
_entity.pdbx_description
1 polymer ?
#
loop_
_entity_poly.entity_id
_entity_poly.type
_entity_poly.pdbx_seq_one_letter_code
_entity_poly.pdbx_strand_id
1 'polypeptide(L)' 'PDERLQAQNQSVCTLRDFLDLAAQHGKLVIFDLYRPPIDHPYRNDWISRTLDVIQNESSIHSSQV' A
#
# COMPACT_ATOMS: atom_id res chain seq x y z
N PRO A 1 -5.85 -20.46 20.74
CA PRO A 1 -5.82 -19.27 21.62
C PRO A 1 -4.69 -18.30 21.22
N ASP A 2 -3.50 -18.86 20.99
CA ASP A 2 -2.30 -18.08 20.67
C ASP A 2 -2.32 -17.44 19.27
N GLU A 3 -2.86 -18.12 18.26
CA GLU A 3 -2.97 -17.55 16.90
C GLU A 3 -3.84 -16.29 16.84
N ARG A 4 -4.93 -16.25 17.62
CA ARG A 4 -5.81 -15.07 17.71
C ARG A 4 -5.08 -13.87 18.33
N LEU A 5 -4.29 -14.11 19.38
CA LEU A 5 -3.49 -13.05 20.02
C LEU A 5 -2.37 -12.56 19.09
N GLN A 6 -1.74 -13.46 18.34
CA GLN A 6 -0.72 -13.09 17.36
C GLN A 6 -1.30 -12.26 16.22
N ALA A 7 -2.48 -12.63 15.69
CA ALA A 7 -3.15 -11.87 14.65
C ALA A 7 -3.54 -10.45 15.10
N GLN A 8 -3.96 -10.28 16.37
CA GLN A 8 -4.29 -8.97 16.93
C GLN A 8 -3.07 -8.04 17.06
N ASN A 9 -1.88 -8.60 17.22
CA ASN A 9 -0.64 -7.84 17.33
C ASN A 9 -0.05 -7.45 15.96
N GLN A 10 -0.71 -7.78 14.85
CA GLN A 10 -0.25 -7.40 13.52
C GLN A 10 -0.60 -5.94 13.24
N SER A 11 0.42 -5.14 12.90
CA SER A 11 0.22 -3.79 12.38
C SER A 11 -0.25 -3.85 10.92
N VAL A 12 -1.09 -2.90 10.52
CA VAL A 12 -1.38 -2.68 9.10
C VAL A 12 -0.11 -2.13 8.45
N CYS A 13 0.39 -2.82 7.42
CA CYS A 13 1.56 -2.41 6.67
C CYS A 13 1.28 -1.16 5.81
N THR A 14 2.33 -0.47 5.39
CA THR A 14 2.18 0.64 4.45
C THR A 14 1.89 0.13 3.04
N LEU A 15 1.37 0.99 2.16
CA LEU A 15 1.18 0.64 0.74
C LEU A 15 2.49 0.17 0.09
N ARG A 16 3.62 0.84 0.39
CA ARG A 16 4.94 0.45 -0.13
C ARG A 16 5.30 -0.97 0.28
N ASP A 17 5.19 -1.29 1.58
CA ASP A 17 5.59 -2.60 2.10
C ASP A 17 4.72 -3.72 1.49
N PHE A 18 3.42 -3.45 1.28
CA PHE A 18 2.51 -4.38 0.59
C PHE A 18 2.90 -4.60 -0.88
N LEU A 19 3.23 -3.53 -1.61
CA LEU A 19 3.64 -3.61 -3.01
C LEU A 19 4.99 -4.33 -3.16
N ASP A 20 5.94 -4.10 -2.25
CA ASP A 20 7.22 -4.80 -2.23
C ASP A 20 7.04 -6.29 -1.98
N LEU A 21 6.16 -6.67 -1.06
CA LEU A 21 5.83 -8.07 -0.83
C LEU A 21 5.21 -8.71 -2.09
N ALA A 22 4.30 -8.01 -2.76
CA ALA A 22 3.70 -8.51 -4.00
C ALA A 22 4.76 -8.70 -5.11
N ALA A 23 5.70 -7.76 -5.25
CA ALA A 23 6.79 -7.83 -6.21
C ALA A 23 7.71 -9.04 -5.95
N GLN A 24 8.09 -9.27 -4.70
CA GLN A 24 8.90 -10.42 -4.28
C GLN A 24 8.27 -11.77 -4.67
N HIS A 25 6.93 -11.82 -4.69
CA HIS A 25 6.18 -13.03 -5.04
C HIS A 25 5.63 -13.04 -6.47
N GLY A 26 6.01 -12.07 -7.30
CA GLY A 26 5.56 -11.95 -8.70
C GLY A 26 4.04 -11.84 -8.82
N LYS A 27 3.38 -11.13 -7.89
CA LYS A 27 1.92 -10.97 -7.85
C LYS A 27 1.48 -9.67 -8.49
N LEU A 28 0.28 -9.69 -9.08
CA LEU A 28 -0.43 -8.50 -9.50
C LEU A 28 -1.27 -7.97 -8.34
N VAL A 29 -1.38 -6.65 -8.25
CA VAL A 29 -2.11 -5.97 -7.19
C VAL A 29 -3.24 -5.16 -7.80
N ILE A 30 -4.44 -5.32 -7.24
CA ILE A 30 -5.61 -4.49 -7.52
C ILE A 30 -6.07 -3.92 -6.19
N PHE A 31 -6.30 -2.61 -6.14
CA PHE A 31 -6.79 -1.95 -4.93
C PHE A 31 -7.66 -0.74 -5.30
N ASP A 32 -8.60 -0.42 -4.43
CA ASP A 32 -9.42 0.78 -4.54
C ASP A 32 -8.69 1.97 -3.93
N LEU A 33 -8.79 3.11 -4.60
CA LEU A 33 -8.18 4.35 -4.16
C LEU A 33 -9.29 5.28 -3.62
N TYR A 34 -9.32 5.48 -2.30
CA TYR A 34 -10.26 6.37 -1.61
C TYR A 34 -9.60 7.67 -1.14
N ARG A 35 -10.31 8.79 -1.27
CA ARG A 35 -9.85 10.08 -0.75
C ARG A 35 -9.70 10.02 0.78
N PRO A 36 -8.55 10.42 1.35
CA PRO A 36 -8.34 10.39 2.79
C PRO A 36 -9.29 11.32 3.59
N PRO A 37 -9.48 11.07 4.90
CA PRO A 37 -10.20 11.95 5.83
C PRO A 37 -9.64 13.37 5.88
N ILE A 38 -10.41 14.31 6.46
CA ILE A 38 -10.07 15.74 6.44
C ILE A 38 -8.71 16.06 7.07
N ASP A 39 -8.34 15.36 8.15
CA ASP A 39 -7.12 15.59 8.91
C ASP A 39 -5.89 14.84 8.37
N HIS A 40 -6.02 14.18 7.22
CA HIS A 40 -4.93 13.41 6.65
C HIS A 40 -3.92 14.31 5.91
N PRO A 41 -2.60 14.17 6.15
CA PRO A 41 -1.58 15.07 5.58
C PRO A 41 -1.58 15.06 4.05
N TYR A 42 -1.86 13.92 3.43
CA TYR A 42 -1.92 13.78 1.98
C TYR A 42 -3.32 13.93 1.39
N ARG A 43 -4.31 14.47 2.12
CA ARG A 43 -5.70 14.50 1.63
C ARG A 43 -5.85 15.15 0.25
N ASN A 44 -5.15 16.26 0.02
CA ASN A 44 -5.30 17.03 -1.22
C ASN A 44 -4.44 16.46 -2.36
N ASP A 45 -3.35 15.77 -2.02
CA ASP A 45 -2.37 15.25 -2.98
C ASP A 45 -2.35 13.71 -3.02
N TRP A 46 -3.39 13.07 -2.49
CA TRP A 46 -3.46 11.62 -2.27
C TRP A 46 -3.22 10.80 -3.53
N ILE A 47 -3.74 11.24 -4.68
CA ILE A 47 -3.50 10.58 -5.98
C ILE A 47 -2.01 10.65 -6.34
N SER A 48 -1.42 11.85 -6.32
CA SER A 48 -0.01 12.05 -6.64
C SER A 48 0.89 11.31 -5.65
N ARG A 49 0.55 11.30 -4.36
CA ARG A 49 1.27 10.53 -3.34
C ARG A 49 1.20 9.03 -3.60
N THR A 50 0.04 8.51 -3.98
CA THR A 50 -0.11 7.09 -4.34
C THR A 50 0.70 6.75 -5.60
N LEU A 51 0.69 7.61 -6.63
CA LEU A 51 1.50 7.41 -7.82
C LEU A 51 3.00 7.41 -7.51
N ASP A 52 3.46 8.32 -6.66
CA ASP A 52 4.85 8.40 -6.22
C ASP A 52 5.30 7.12 -5.52
N VAL A 53 4.46 6.56 -4.64
CA VAL A 53 4.73 5.27 -4.00
C VAL A 53 4.86 4.14 -5.04
N ILE A 54 3.94 4.07 -6.00
CA ILE A 54 3.93 3.01 -7.02
C ILE A 54 5.13 3.12 -7.96
N GLN A 55 5.51 4.32 -8.36
CA GLN A 55 6.49 4.55 -9.42
C GLN A 55 7.92 4.68 -8.89
N ASN A 56 8.09 5.30 -7.72
CA ASN A 56 9.41 5.75 -7.25
C ASN A 56 9.84 5.07 -5.94
N GLU A 57 8.92 4.65 -5.09
CA GLU A 57 9.27 4.11 -3.75
C GLU A 57 9.17 2.59 -3.63
N SER A 58 8.34 1.94 -4.43
CA SER A 58 8.12 0.50 -4.38
C SER A 58 8.83 -0.23 -5.52
N SER A 59 9.07 -1.53 -5.32
CA SER A 59 9.71 -2.43 -6.28
C SER A 59 8.73 -3.10 -7.25
N ILE A 60 7.44 -2.77 -7.19
CA ILE A 60 6.45 -3.33 -8.11
C ILE A 60 6.67 -2.81 -9.52
N HIS A 61 6.67 -3.70 -10.51
CA HIS A 61 6.72 -3.28 -11.91
C HIS A 61 5.34 -2.75 -12.32
N SER A 62 5.20 -1.43 -12.34
CA SER A 62 4.03 -0.77 -12.91
C SER A 62 4.05 -0.93 -14.43
N SER A 63 3.14 -1.74 -14.99
CA SER A 63 2.84 -1.69 -16.42
C SER A 63 1.94 -0.48 -16.65
N GLN A 64 2.53 0.67 -17.00
CA GLN A 64 1.75 1.77 -17.57
C GLN A 64 1.15 1.27 -18.89
N VAL A 65 -0.17 1.28 -19.00
CA VAL A 65 -0.92 1.00 -20.23
C VAL A 65 -1.32 2.31 -20.87
#